data_AF-A0A258M9T8-F1
#
_entry.id   AF-A0A258M9T8-F1
#
_cell.length_a   1.000
_cell.length_b   1.000
_cell.length_c   1.000
_cell.angle_alpha   90.00
_cell.angle_beta   90.00
_cell.angle_gamma   90.00
#
_symmetry.space_group_name_H-M   'P 1'
#
loop_
_entity.id
_entity.type
_entity.pdbx_description
1 polymer ?
#
loop_
_entity_poly.entity_id
_entity_poly.type
_entity_poly.pdbx_seq_one_letter_code
_entity_poly.pdbx_strand_id
1 'polypeptide(L)' 'AWGQEVESNAVEFLIHALRRKLGAEHIKNVRGVGWMVSKNV' A
#
# COMPACT_ATOMS: atom_id res chain seq x y z
N ALA A 1 17.45 -1.02 -12.30
CA ALA A 1 16.44 -1.57 -13.23
C ALA A 1 15.22 -1.98 -12.41
N TRP A 2 14.00 -1.71 -12.89
CA TRP A 2 12.80 -2.36 -12.36
C TRP A 2 12.94 -3.87 -12.64
N GLY A 3 12.78 -4.72 -11.62
CA GLY A 3 12.99 -6.17 -11.74
C GLY A 3 14.14 -6.75 -10.89
N GLN A 4 14.76 -5.95 -10.02
CA GLN A 4 15.44 -6.51 -8.84
C GLN A 4 14.37 -6.95 -7.84
N GLU A 5 14.56 -8.10 -7.19
CA GLU A 5 13.71 -8.51 -6.08
C GLU A 5 13.70 -7.38 -5.05
N VAL A 6 12.54 -6.76 -4.92
CA VAL A 6 12.32 -5.77 -3.86
C VAL A 6 12.27 -6.56 -2.56
N GLU A 7 12.88 -6.02 -1.49
CA GLU A 7 12.72 -6.61 -0.17
C GLU A 7 11.22 -6.87 0.12
N SER A 8 10.92 -8.05 0.64
CA SER A 8 9.53 -8.54 0.76
C SER A 8 8.61 -7.64 1.60
N ASN A 9 9.17 -6.69 2.36
CA ASN A 9 8.49 -5.73 3.23
C ASN A 9 8.35 -4.33 2.62
N ALA A 10 8.94 -4.04 1.46
CA ALA A 10 8.99 -2.67 0.95
C ALA A 10 7.60 -2.15 0.60
N VAL A 11 6.70 -3.04 0.16
CA VAL A 11 5.32 -2.69 -0.15
C VAL A 11 4.59 -2.27 1.13
N GLU A 12 4.70 -3.02 2.23
CA GLU A 12 4.13 -2.68 3.54
C GLU A 12 4.65 -1.34 4.05
N PHE A 13 5.96 -1.09 3.91
CA PHE A 13 6.57 0.17 4.29
C PHE A 13 5.98 1.35 3.50
N LEU A 14 5.87 1.21 2.18
CA LEU A 14 5.29 2.23 1.32
C LEU A 14 3.80 2.47 1.62
N ILE A 15 3.02 1.42 1.81
CA ILE A 15 1.60 1.55 2.18
C ILE A 15 1.45 2.25 3.54
N HIS A 16 2.30 1.94 4.52
CA HIS A 16 2.31 2.63 5.81
C HIS A 16 2.63 4.12 5.65
N ALA A 17 3.67 4.46 4.88
CA ALA A 17 4.05 5.85 4.61
C ALA A 17 2.93 6.63 3.89
N LEU A 18 2.26 6.00 2.92
CA LEU A 18 1.14 6.59 2.19
C LEU A 18 -0.06 6.84 3.10
N ARG A 19 -0.47 5.86 3.92
CA ARG A 19 -1.55 6.03 4.90
C ARG A 19 -1.25 7.12 5.92
N ARG A 20 0.02 7.27 6.34
CA ARG A 20 0.43 8.37 7.24
C ARG A 20 0.25 9.76 6.61
N LYS A 21 0.40 9.88 5.29
CA LYS A 21 0.28 11.16 4.57
C LYS A 21 -1.15 11.47 4.14
N LEU A 22 -1.91 10.46 3.74
CA LEU A 22 -3.23 10.63 3.12
C LEU A 22 -4.39 10.35 4.09
N GLY A 23 -4.14 9.63 5.18
CA GLY A 23 -5.19 9.05 6.01
C GLY A 23 -5.40 7.56 5.69
N ALA A 24 -5.76 6.78 6.71
CA ALA A 24 -5.85 5.32 6.61
C ALA A 24 -7.05 4.84 5.78
N GLU A 25 -8.08 5.68 5.65
CA GLU A 25 -9.32 5.45 4.91
C GLU A 25 -9.12 5.40 3.38
N HIS A 26 -8.06 6.04 2.89
CA HIS A 26 -7.74 6.14 1.46
C HIS A 26 -7.20 4.83 0.87
N ILE A 27 -6.55 3.99 1.69
CA ILE A 27 -5.99 2.71 1.25
C ILE A 27 -6.50 1.61 2.18
N LYS A 28 -7.26 0.66 1.66
CA LYS A 28 -7.86 -0.45 2.41
C LYS A 28 -7.09 -1.75 2.19
N ASN A 29 -7.02 -2.59 3.23
CA ASN A 29 -6.52 -3.96 3.07
C ASN A 29 -7.68 -4.82 2.57
N VAL A 30 -7.43 -5.60 1.53
CA VAL A 30 -8.34 -6.60 1.00
C VAL A 30 -7.70 -7.97 1.30
N ARG A 31 -8.25 -8.66 2.29
CA ARG A 31 -7.71 -9.92 2.80
C ARG A 31 -7.56 -10.94 1.66
N GLY A 32 -6.35 -11.49 1.51
CA GLY A 32 -6.03 -12.47 0.46
C GLY A 32 -5.81 -11.88 -0.93
N VAL A 33 -5.88 -10.55 -1.09
CA VAL A 33 -5.76 -9.87 -2.39
C VAL A 33 -4.69 -8.78 -2.37
N GLY A 34 -4.51 -8.08 -1.24
CA GLY A 34 -3.53 -7.01 -1.09
C GLY A 34 -4.16 -5.70 -0.62
N TRP A 35 -3.90 -4.60 -1.34
CA TRP A 35 -4.38 -3.26 -0.98
C TRP A 35 -5.19 -2.62 -2.10
N MET A 36 -6.14 -1.76 -1.74
CA MET A 36 -7.02 -1.05 -2.68
C MET A 36 -7.13 0.42 -2.30
N VAL A 37 -7.15 1.30 -3.29
CA VAL A 37 -7.47 2.73 -3.10
C VAL A 37 -8.99 2.92 -3.04
N SER A 38 -9.48 3.69 -2.07
CA SER A 38 -10.90 4.03 -1.98
C SER A 38 -11.34 4.81 -3.22
N LYS A 39 -12.44 4.39 -3.86
CA LYS A 39 -12.93 5.01 -5.10
C LYS A 39 -13.58 6.38 -4.90
N ASN A 40 -13.96 6.71 -3.67
CA ASN A 40 -14.58 7.97 -3.32
C ASN A 40 -13.72 8.63 -2.23
N VAL A 41 -13.18 9.80 -2.56
CA VAL A 41 -12.66 10.81 -1.64
C VAL A 41 -13.67 11.95 -1.64
#